data_AF-A0A957FK66-F1
#
_entry.id   AF-A0A957FK66-F1
#
_cell.length_a   1.000
_cell.length_b   1.000
_cell.length_c   1.000
_cell.angle_alpha   90.00
_cell.angle_beta   90.00
_cell.angle_gamma   90.00
#
_symmetry.space_group_name_H-M   'P 1'
#
loop_
_entity.id
_entity.type
_entity.pdbx_description
1 polymer ?
#
loop_
_entity_poly.entity_id
_entity_poly.type
_entity_poly.pdbx_seq_one_letter_code
_entity_poly.pdbx_strand_id
1 'polypeptide(L)'
;MAQEKISTTQQNEDPTPQGNAPTRRQLVLRLVGAGFLALALMLLFYGGVALTAYQNGEQLRVERQQAEQLAELNNQLALAEENITAGNFDLALRRIDWVLAQDPTNNTAVELRQTAQAELTALLTPSPTPTTPPPTATPEIPPTPDPAVVYDEVAAEEAFEALAALMEKGEWDTAVEDLISFQNSYPSHRRGETDQMLYDAYIGLGRRLLLTEQVERGLFYLGQAERLGNLPEEVRGEISFAELYLEGIVFYNVNWEAFFYYFRELCTYAPNYQNACGLLVEGLGKQGDLFAFQEDWCPAASYYAEGTRWQGSGANGLGEKLGTARANCAQATPTPGAITGTTGITGTEPISVTP
;
A
#
# COMPACT_ATOMS: atom_id res chain seq x y z
N MET A 1 0.08 118.45 42.13
CA MET A 1 -0.79 118.18 40.96
C MET A 1 -0.16 116.99 40.24
N ALA A 2 -0.51 115.77 40.64
CA ALA A 2 -1.49 114.86 40.01
C ALA A 2 -0.69 113.68 39.37
N GLN A 3 -0.67 112.51 40.04
CA GLN A 3 -1.27 111.22 39.60
C GLN A 3 -0.69 110.65 38.30
N GLU A 4 -0.44 109.35 38.07
CA GLU A 4 -0.47 108.06 38.80
C GLU A 4 0.09 107.00 37.80
N LYS A 5 0.46 105.80 38.29
CA LYS A 5 0.66 104.50 37.58
C LYS A 5 1.90 104.32 36.69
N ILE A 6 2.87 103.44 37.03
CA ILE A 6 2.92 101.97 37.21
C ILE A 6 3.04 101.18 35.89
N SER A 7 4.15 100.42 35.81
CA SER A 7 4.49 99.32 34.91
C SER A 7 3.36 98.36 34.55
N THR A 8 3.40 97.74 33.35
CA THR A 8 3.87 96.34 33.16
C THR A 8 3.73 95.92 31.68
N THR A 9 4.81 95.33 31.20
CA THR A 9 5.08 94.55 29.99
C THR A 9 3.97 93.56 29.59
N GLN A 10 3.68 93.43 28.29
CA GLN A 10 3.33 92.15 27.68
C GLN A 10 4.12 91.95 26.37
N GLN A 11 4.91 90.88 26.36
CA GLN A 11 5.63 90.31 25.22
C GLN A 11 4.65 89.63 24.26
N ASN A 12 4.89 89.81 22.96
CA ASN A 12 4.30 88.98 21.90
C ASN A 12 5.01 87.62 21.88
N GLU A 13 4.24 86.53 21.96
CA GLU A 13 4.68 85.17 21.61
C GLU A 13 4.04 84.76 20.28
N ASP A 14 4.88 84.20 19.40
CA ASP A 14 4.62 83.67 18.07
C ASP A 14 3.98 82.26 18.18
N PRO A 15 2.89 81.92 17.46
CA PRO A 15 2.24 80.62 17.61
C PRO A 15 2.97 79.55 16.78
N THR A 16 3.52 78.55 17.47
CA THR A 16 3.91 77.26 16.92
C THR A 16 2.79 76.63 16.08
N PRO A 17 3.09 75.96 14.94
CA PRO A 17 2.08 75.22 14.19
C PRO A 17 1.68 73.99 15.00
N GLN A 18 0.49 74.02 15.59
CA GLN A 18 -0.13 72.83 16.17
C GLN A 18 -0.37 71.82 15.05
N GLY A 19 0.48 70.80 14.97
CA GLY A 19 0.18 69.58 14.26
C GLY A 19 -1.09 69.00 14.87
N ASN A 20 -2.20 69.07 14.13
CA ASN A 20 -3.46 68.46 14.53
C ASN A 20 -3.23 66.98 14.84
N ALA A 21 -3.23 66.63 16.12
CA ALA A 21 -3.19 65.25 16.56
C ALA A 21 -4.39 64.53 15.91
N PRO A 22 -4.17 63.42 15.18
CA PRO A 22 -5.25 62.75 14.49
C PRO A 22 -6.30 62.32 15.51
N THR A 23 -7.55 62.71 15.25
CA THR A 23 -8.66 62.37 16.13
C THR A 23 -8.75 60.85 16.26
N ARG A 24 -9.19 60.34 17.42
CA ARG A 24 -9.28 58.90 17.75
C ARG A 24 -9.93 58.06 16.63
N ARG A 25 -10.84 58.67 15.86
CA ARG A 25 -11.51 58.09 14.69
C ARG A 25 -10.58 57.86 13.48
N GLN A 26 -9.63 58.76 13.21
CA GLN A 26 -8.64 58.63 12.13
C GLN A 26 -7.59 57.54 12.43
N LEU A 27 -7.25 57.35 13.71
CA LEU A 27 -6.35 56.27 14.16
C LEU A 27 -7.01 54.88 14.03
N VAL A 28 -8.30 54.77 14.37
CA VAL A 28 -9.06 53.53 14.18
C VAL A 28 -9.23 53.20 12.70
N LEU A 29 -9.54 54.17 11.83
CA LEU A 29 -9.63 53.93 10.39
C LEU A 29 -8.31 53.45 9.76
N ARG A 30 -7.17 53.99 10.21
CA ARG A 30 -5.83 53.54 9.74
C ARG A 30 -5.49 52.13 10.21
N LEU A 31 -5.85 51.77 11.45
CA LEU A 31 -5.65 50.40 11.96
C LEU A 31 -6.54 49.38 11.25
N VAL A 32 -7.80 49.73 10.98
CA VAL A 32 -8.70 48.87 10.19
C VAL A 32 -8.19 48.69 8.77
N GLY A 33 -7.75 49.79 8.11
CA GLY A 33 -7.15 49.71 6.77
C GLY A 33 -5.87 48.88 6.73
N ALA A 34 -4.99 49.02 7.72
CA ALA A 34 -3.79 48.19 7.86
C ALA A 34 -4.12 46.71 8.07
N GLY A 35 -5.16 46.40 8.85
CA GLY A 35 -5.67 45.03 9.04
C GLY A 35 -6.16 44.40 7.74
N PHE A 36 -6.94 45.14 6.94
CA PHE A 36 -7.38 44.67 5.62
C PHE A 36 -6.21 44.47 4.64
N LEU A 37 -5.22 45.34 4.67
CA LEU A 37 -4.03 45.21 3.82
C LEU A 37 -3.17 44.01 4.21
N ALA A 38 -2.99 43.76 5.51
CA ALA A 38 -2.32 42.57 6.02
C ALA A 38 -3.07 41.28 5.65
N LEU A 39 -4.41 41.28 5.76
CA LEU A 39 -5.25 40.16 5.34
C LEU A 39 -5.13 39.89 3.83
N ALA A 40 -5.14 40.95 3.01
CA ALA A 40 -4.98 40.82 1.56
C ALA A 40 -3.61 40.23 1.18
N LEU A 41 -2.53 40.68 1.82
CA LEU A 41 -1.19 40.13 1.62
C LEU A 41 -1.09 38.67 2.07
N MET A 42 -1.71 38.31 3.18
CA MET A 42 -1.77 36.94 3.67
C MET A 42 -2.50 36.04 2.66
N LEU A 43 -3.66 36.44 2.17
CA LEU A 43 -4.41 35.69 1.16
C LEU A 43 -3.62 35.53 -0.15
N LEU A 44 -2.89 36.56 -0.58
CA LEU A 44 -2.07 36.51 -1.78
C LEU A 44 -0.89 35.55 -1.61
N PHE A 45 -0.27 35.53 -0.43
CA PHE A 45 0.79 34.57 -0.08
C PHE A 45 0.27 33.13 -0.09
N TYR A 46 -0.84 32.82 0.61
CA TYR A 46 -1.42 31.48 0.62
C TYR A 46 -1.93 31.05 -0.77
N GLY A 47 -2.51 31.97 -1.54
CA GLY A 47 -2.91 31.72 -2.93
C GLY A 47 -1.73 31.39 -3.84
N GLY A 48 -0.60 32.07 -3.66
CA GLY A 48 0.65 31.77 -4.38
C GLY A 48 1.18 30.37 -4.04
N VAL A 49 1.22 30.00 -2.76
CA VAL A 49 1.62 28.65 -2.33
C VAL A 49 0.70 27.59 -2.92
N ALA A 50 -0.63 27.79 -2.89
CA ALA A 50 -1.60 26.85 -3.46
C ALA A 50 -1.41 26.63 -4.98
N LEU A 51 -1.10 27.70 -5.74
CA LEU A 51 -0.82 27.60 -7.18
C LEU A 51 0.46 26.82 -7.48
N THR A 52 1.53 27.08 -6.72
CA THR A 52 2.80 26.34 -6.89
C THR A 52 2.65 24.87 -6.52
N ALA A 53 1.88 24.56 -5.46
CA ALA A 53 1.58 23.18 -5.08
C ALA A 53 0.76 22.44 -6.14
N TYR A 54 -0.20 23.13 -6.79
CA TYR A 54 -1.00 22.56 -7.87
C TYR A 54 -0.15 22.21 -9.10
N GLN A 55 0.71 23.13 -9.56
CA GLN A 55 1.59 22.91 -10.72
C GLN A 55 2.62 21.80 -10.47
N ASN A 56 3.23 21.79 -9.28
CA ASN A 56 4.16 20.73 -8.89
C ASN A 56 3.44 19.38 -8.75
N GLY A 57 2.17 19.38 -8.33
CA GLY A 57 1.35 18.19 -8.21
C GLY A 57 1.06 17.51 -9.55
N GLU A 58 0.79 18.28 -10.62
CA GLU A 58 0.59 17.70 -11.96
C GLU A 58 1.88 17.08 -12.51
N GLN A 59 3.02 17.76 -12.37
CA GLN A 59 4.32 17.22 -12.81
C GLN A 59 4.69 15.95 -12.04
N LEU A 60 4.52 15.93 -10.72
CA LEU A 60 4.79 14.77 -9.88
C LEU A 60 3.89 13.57 -10.25
N ARG A 61 2.64 13.82 -10.67
CA ARG A 61 1.73 12.76 -11.13
C ARG A 61 2.19 12.17 -12.46
N VAL A 62 2.61 13.00 -13.41
CA VAL A 62 3.13 12.52 -14.70
C VAL A 62 4.43 11.76 -14.51
N GLU A 63 5.35 12.27 -13.69
CA GLU A 63 6.61 11.58 -13.36
C GLU A 63 6.36 10.23 -12.67
N ARG A 64 5.43 10.16 -11.72
CA ARG A 64 5.04 8.88 -11.08
C ARG A 64 4.43 7.91 -12.08
N GLN A 65 3.53 8.38 -12.94
CA GLN A 65 2.93 7.54 -13.98
C GLN A 65 3.99 6.97 -14.94
N GLN A 66 4.96 7.78 -15.35
CA GLN A 66 6.07 7.32 -16.19
C GLN A 66 6.98 6.33 -15.47
N ALA A 67 7.30 6.60 -14.20
CA ALA A 67 8.09 5.69 -13.38
C ALA A 67 7.38 4.36 -13.14
N GLU A 68 6.06 4.37 -12.91
CA GLU A 68 5.21 3.19 -12.78
C GLU A 68 5.18 2.38 -14.09
N GLN A 69 5.01 3.04 -15.24
CA GLN A 69 5.05 2.38 -16.56
C GLN A 69 6.41 1.72 -16.83
N LEU A 70 7.50 2.41 -16.50
CA LEU A 70 8.84 1.86 -16.67
C LEU A 70 9.11 0.70 -15.72
N ALA A 71 8.68 0.82 -14.46
CA ALA A 71 8.76 -0.25 -13.48
C ALA A 71 8.00 -1.49 -13.95
N GLU A 72 6.83 -1.29 -14.56
CA GLU A 72 6.04 -2.39 -15.15
C GLU A 72 6.80 -3.07 -16.30
N LEU A 73 7.28 -2.32 -17.29
CA LEU A 73 8.06 -2.93 -18.38
C LEU A 73 9.24 -3.77 -17.87
N ASN A 74 9.96 -3.26 -16.87
CA ASN A 74 11.08 -3.98 -16.26
C ASN A 74 10.62 -5.23 -15.50
N ASN A 75 9.49 -5.18 -14.81
CA ASN A 75 8.92 -6.34 -14.12
C ASN A 75 8.56 -7.46 -15.11
N GLN A 76 7.92 -7.11 -16.23
CA GLN A 76 7.56 -8.07 -17.27
C GLN A 76 8.80 -8.75 -17.89
N LEU A 77 9.90 -8.03 -18.06
CA LEU A 77 11.17 -8.60 -18.54
C LEU A 77 11.80 -9.53 -17.51
N ALA A 78 11.82 -9.16 -16.23
CA ALA A 78 12.32 -10.03 -15.16
C ALA A 78 11.52 -11.33 -15.06
N LEU A 79 10.18 -11.26 -15.14
CA LEU A 79 9.32 -12.44 -15.19
C LEU A 79 9.55 -13.25 -16.48
N ALA A 80 9.84 -12.62 -17.61
CA ALA A 80 10.17 -13.33 -18.84
C ALA A 80 11.48 -14.13 -18.71
N GLU A 81 12.52 -13.55 -18.09
CA GLU A 81 13.76 -14.26 -17.77
C GLU A 81 13.51 -15.49 -16.88
N GLU A 82 12.72 -15.33 -15.81
CA GLU A 82 12.33 -16.46 -14.94
C GLU A 82 11.62 -17.55 -15.76
N ASN A 83 10.67 -17.17 -16.62
CA ASN A 83 9.94 -18.11 -17.47
C ASN A 83 10.86 -18.86 -18.45
N ILE A 84 11.89 -18.20 -19.00
CA ILE A 84 12.92 -18.86 -19.84
C ILE A 84 13.67 -19.90 -19.01
N THR A 85 14.14 -19.52 -17.81
CA THR A 85 14.86 -20.47 -16.93
C THR A 85 13.99 -21.63 -16.45
N ALA A 86 12.68 -21.42 -16.31
CA ALA A 86 11.70 -22.45 -15.96
C ALA A 86 11.26 -23.31 -17.16
N GLY A 87 11.73 -23.01 -18.38
CA GLY A 87 11.36 -23.72 -19.61
C GLY A 87 9.97 -23.34 -20.17
N ASN A 88 9.32 -22.31 -19.64
CA ASN A 88 8.02 -21.80 -20.07
C ASN A 88 8.18 -20.78 -21.21
N PHE A 89 8.78 -21.20 -22.33
CA PHE A 89 9.14 -20.31 -23.45
C PHE A 89 7.94 -19.57 -24.05
N ASP A 90 6.78 -20.21 -24.16
CA ASP A 90 5.58 -19.59 -24.71
C ASP A 90 5.11 -18.39 -23.87
N LEU A 91 5.13 -18.52 -22.54
CA LEU A 91 4.76 -17.42 -21.64
C LEU A 91 5.81 -16.33 -21.64
N ALA A 92 7.09 -16.69 -21.66
CA ALA A 92 8.19 -15.73 -21.77
C ALA A 92 8.06 -14.88 -23.05
N LEU A 93 7.83 -15.52 -24.20
CA LEU A 93 7.69 -14.83 -25.48
C LEU A 93 6.50 -13.88 -25.48
N ARG A 94 5.34 -14.29 -24.92
CA ARG A 94 4.18 -13.39 -24.81
C ARG A 94 4.48 -12.15 -23.97
N ARG A 95 5.20 -12.28 -22.86
CA ARG A 95 5.62 -11.12 -22.04
C ARG A 95 6.54 -10.19 -22.81
N ILE A 96 7.53 -10.76 -23.50
CA ILE A 96 8.50 -10.00 -24.28
C ILE A 96 7.80 -9.28 -25.44
N ASP A 97 6.89 -9.96 -26.13
CA ASP A 97 6.10 -9.38 -27.21
C ASP A 97 5.16 -8.28 -26.71
N TRP A 98 4.58 -8.46 -25.51
CA TRP A 98 3.85 -7.38 -24.85
C TRP A 98 4.78 -6.18 -24.66
N VAL A 99 5.92 -6.31 -23.98
CA VAL A 99 6.89 -5.23 -23.73
C VAL A 99 7.30 -4.51 -25.02
N LEU A 100 7.59 -5.27 -26.09
CA LEU A 100 7.96 -4.72 -27.40
C LEU A 100 6.79 -3.99 -28.09
N ALA A 101 5.54 -4.28 -27.75
CA ALA A 101 4.39 -3.53 -28.23
C ALA A 101 4.26 -2.14 -27.57
N GLN A 102 4.72 -1.96 -26.32
CA GLN A 102 4.74 -0.62 -25.68
C GLN A 102 6.05 0.14 -25.93
N ASP A 103 7.20 -0.56 -25.91
CA ASP A 103 8.50 0.01 -26.24
C ASP A 103 9.24 -0.85 -27.29
N PRO A 104 9.01 -0.56 -28.59
CA PRO A 104 9.67 -1.29 -29.68
C PRO A 104 11.20 -1.11 -29.71
N THR A 105 11.75 -0.14 -28.97
CA THR A 105 13.18 0.18 -28.96
C THR A 105 13.94 -0.44 -27.79
N ASN A 106 13.26 -1.24 -26.97
CA ASN A 106 13.86 -1.91 -25.83
C ASN A 106 14.84 -3.02 -26.27
N ASN A 107 16.15 -2.71 -26.24
CA ASN A 107 17.19 -3.66 -26.67
C ASN A 107 17.20 -4.95 -25.82
N THR A 108 16.96 -4.84 -24.51
CA THR A 108 16.91 -6.00 -23.60
C THR A 108 15.80 -6.97 -24.03
N ALA A 109 14.61 -6.45 -24.32
CA ALA A 109 13.48 -7.25 -24.80
C ALA A 109 13.79 -7.94 -26.14
N VAL A 110 14.46 -7.23 -27.06
CA VAL A 110 14.88 -7.81 -28.36
C VAL A 110 15.87 -8.95 -28.17
N GLU A 111 16.89 -8.77 -27.33
CA GLU A 111 17.89 -9.80 -27.02
C GLU A 111 17.23 -11.02 -26.36
N LEU A 112 16.37 -10.79 -25.37
CA LEU A 112 15.68 -11.84 -24.64
C LEU A 112 14.69 -12.62 -25.53
N ARG A 113 14.08 -11.97 -26.53
CA ARG A 113 13.24 -12.68 -27.51
C ARG A 113 14.07 -13.67 -28.34
N GLN A 114 15.27 -13.26 -28.76
CA GLN A 114 16.15 -14.12 -29.55
C GLN A 114 16.61 -15.33 -28.75
N THR A 115 16.95 -15.17 -27.47
CA THR A 115 17.32 -16.30 -26.60
C THR A 115 16.17 -17.26 -26.42
N ALA A 116 14.97 -16.77 -26.07
CA ALA A 116 13.78 -17.60 -25.90
C ALA A 116 13.40 -18.37 -27.18
N GLN A 117 13.47 -17.70 -28.35
CA GLN A 117 13.21 -18.36 -29.64
C GLN A 117 14.26 -19.42 -29.98
N ALA A 118 15.54 -19.15 -29.69
CA ALA A 118 16.63 -20.10 -29.95
C ALA A 118 16.50 -21.36 -29.07
N GLU A 119 16.19 -21.20 -27.78
CA GLU A 119 16.00 -22.32 -26.86
C GLU A 119 14.74 -23.13 -27.20
N LEU A 120 13.63 -22.47 -27.53
CA LEU A 120 12.42 -23.14 -28.00
C LEU A 120 12.70 -23.94 -29.29
N THR A 121 13.44 -23.35 -30.24
CA THR A 121 13.83 -24.04 -31.47
C THR A 121 14.75 -25.22 -31.18
N ALA A 122 15.71 -25.08 -30.26
CA ALA A 122 16.63 -26.15 -29.87
C ALA A 122 15.89 -27.36 -29.25
N LEU A 123 14.83 -27.13 -28.48
CA LEU A 123 13.97 -28.19 -27.94
C LEU A 123 13.17 -28.92 -29.03
N LEU A 124 12.83 -28.22 -30.10
CA LEU A 124 12.07 -28.77 -31.24
C LEU A 124 12.97 -29.42 -32.31
N THR A 125 14.31 -29.31 -32.17
CA THR A 125 15.25 -29.90 -33.13
C THR A 125 15.79 -31.23 -32.61
N PRO A 126 15.53 -32.38 -33.26
CA PRO A 126 16.15 -33.64 -32.86
C PRO A 126 17.67 -33.55 -33.09
N SER A 127 18.45 -33.77 -32.01
CA SER A 127 19.91 -33.74 -32.06
C SER A 127 20.45 -34.80 -33.03
N PRO A 128 21.35 -34.45 -33.98
CA PRO A 128 21.99 -35.44 -34.83
C PRO A 128 22.94 -36.30 -33.99
N THR A 129 22.59 -37.57 -33.81
CA THR A 129 23.44 -38.57 -33.17
C THR A 129 24.77 -38.67 -33.95
N PRO A 130 25.95 -38.69 -33.28
CA PRO A 130 27.24 -38.71 -33.94
C PRO A 130 27.44 -39.95 -34.81
N THR A 131 27.87 -39.71 -36.05
CA THR A 131 28.15 -40.71 -37.08
C THR A 131 29.19 -41.74 -36.62
N THR A 132 28.78 -42.99 -36.51
CA THR A 132 29.66 -44.18 -36.48
C THR A 132 29.63 -44.83 -37.88
N PRO A 133 30.77 -45.30 -38.45
CA PRO A 133 30.85 -45.75 -39.85
C PRO A 133 30.08 -47.08 -40.10
N PRO A 134 29.80 -47.42 -41.38
CA PRO A 134 28.55 -48.06 -41.77
C PRO A 134 28.59 -49.59 -41.69
N PRO A 135 27.42 -50.22 -41.46
CA PRO A 135 27.09 -51.46 -42.14
C PRO A 135 25.90 -51.27 -43.09
N THR A 136 26.14 -51.72 -44.33
CA THR A 136 25.24 -52.38 -45.27
C THR A 136 23.75 -52.02 -45.28
N ALA A 137 23.33 -51.52 -46.45
CA ALA A 137 21.97 -51.20 -46.87
C ALA A 137 20.88 -52.12 -46.29
N THR A 138 20.00 -51.51 -45.50
CA THR A 138 18.67 -52.02 -45.13
C THR A 138 17.65 -51.00 -45.65
N PRO A 139 16.53 -51.43 -46.26
CA PRO A 139 15.61 -50.57 -46.98
C PRO A 139 15.03 -49.44 -46.12
N GLU A 140 14.95 -48.26 -46.76
CA GLU A 140 14.36 -47.02 -46.29
C GLU A 140 12.92 -47.26 -45.82
N ILE A 141 12.70 -47.18 -44.50
CA ILE A 141 11.38 -46.98 -43.92
C ILE A 141 11.09 -45.48 -44.13
N PRO A 142 9.97 -45.10 -44.78
CA PRO A 142 9.60 -43.69 -44.90
C PRO A 142 9.47 -43.08 -43.50
N PRO A 143 9.81 -41.80 -43.31
CA PRO A 143 9.70 -41.15 -42.01
C PRO A 143 8.27 -41.33 -41.51
N THR A 144 8.10 -42.02 -40.39
CA THR A 144 6.87 -41.92 -39.60
C THR A 144 6.70 -40.43 -39.31
N PRO A 145 5.63 -39.78 -39.78
CA PRO A 145 5.34 -38.44 -39.31
C PRO A 145 5.21 -38.53 -37.80
N ASP A 146 5.94 -37.67 -37.09
CA ASP A 146 5.60 -37.35 -35.71
C ASP A 146 4.08 -37.22 -35.62
N PRO A 147 3.40 -37.83 -34.65
CA PRO A 147 2.07 -37.37 -34.33
C PRO A 147 2.26 -35.94 -33.82
N ALA A 148 2.18 -34.97 -34.73
CA ALA A 148 1.55 -33.70 -34.41
C ALA A 148 0.29 -34.13 -33.66
N VAL A 149 0.19 -33.80 -32.37
CA VAL A 149 -1.03 -34.05 -31.64
C VAL A 149 -2.05 -33.15 -32.30
N VAL A 150 -2.75 -33.69 -33.30
CA VAL A 150 -3.89 -33.05 -33.93
C VAL A 150 -4.99 -33.21 -32.89
N TYR A 151 -5.02 -32.27 -31.96
CA TYR A 151 -6.16 -32.12 -31.08
C TYR A 151 -7.39 -31.87 -31.95
N ASP A 152 -8.53 -32.43 -31.57
CA ASP A 152 -9.79 -32.13 -32.24
C ASP A 152 -10.09 -30.64 -32.03
N GLU A 153 -9.86 -29.83 -33.06
CA GLU A 153 -10.06 -28.37 -33.01
C GLU A 153 -11.51 -28.03 -32.65
N VAL A 154 -12.48 -28.88 -33.02
CA VAL A 154 -13.88 -28.69 -32.65
C VAL A 154 -14.07 -28.91 -31.16
N ALA A 155 -13.50 -29.97 -30.60
CA ALA A 155 -13.57 -30.25 -29.17
C ALA A 155 -12.84 -29.19 -28.33
N ALA A 156 -11.72 -28.65 -28.84
CA ALA A 156 -11.00 -27.55 -28.19
C ALA A 156 -11.83 -26.26 -28.18
N GLU A 157 -12.49 -25.92 -29.29
CA GLU A 157 -13.36 -24.74 -29.36
C GLU A 157 -14.60 -24.89 -28.46
N GLU A 158 -15.25 -26.06 -28.45
CA GLU A 158 -16.39 -26.34 -27.56
C GLU A 158 -15.99 -26.23 -26.07
N ALA A 159 -14.82 -26.74 -25.71
CA ALA A 159 -14.30 -26.63 -24.34
C ALA A 159 -13.94 -25.17 -23.99
N PHE A 160 -13.42 -24.39 -24.94
CA PHE A 160 -13.13 -22.96 -24.75
C PHE A 160 -14.41 -22.15 -24.48
N GLU A 161 -15.48 -22.38 -25.24
CA GLU A 161 -16.78 -21.73 -25.02
C GLU A 161 -17.36 -22.05 -23.63
N ALA A 162 -17.14 -23.27 -23.12
CA ALA A 162 -17.53 -23.63 -21.76
C ALA A 162 -16.76 -22.82 -20.70
N LEU A 163 -15.46 -22.58 -20.91
CA LEU A 163 -14.64 -21.72 -20.04
C LEU A 163 -15.15 -20.27 -20.05
N ALA A 164 -15.45 -19.72 -21.22
CA ALA A 164 -15.98 -18.37 -21.34
C ALA A 164 -17.30 -18.21 -20.55
N ALA A 165 -18.17 -19.23 -20.58
CA ALA A 165 -19.41 -19.23 -19.79
C ALA A 165 -19.17 -19.29 -18.27
N LEU A 166 -18.12 -19.98 -17.80
CA LEU A 166 -17.73 -19.98 -16.38
C LEU A 166 -17.23 -18.59 -15.95
N MET A 167 -16.42 -17.95 -16.79
CA MET A 167 -15.91 -16.60 -16.58
C MET A 167 -17.05 -15.57 -16.48
N GLU A 168 -18.04 -15.64 -17.38
CA GLU A 168 -19.19 -14.73 -17.36
C GLU A 168 -20.03 -14.85 -16.08
N LYS A 169 -20.17 -16.08 -15.54
CA LYS A 169 -20.91 -16.34 -14.30
C LYS A 169 -20.11 -15.99 -13.04
N GLY A 170 -18.82 -15.72 -13.16
CA GLY A 170 -17.93 -15.50 -12.02
C GLY A 170 -17.71 -16.75 -11.16
N GLU A 171 -17.77 -17.93 -11.76
CA GLU A 171 -17.49 -19.21 -11.10
C GLU A 171 -15.97 -19.44 -10.99
N TRP A 172 -15.27 -18.54 -10.29
CA TRP A 172 -13.81 -18.44 -10.35
C TRP A 172 -13.05 -19.68 -9.87
N ASP A 173 -13.51 -20.38 -8.82
CA ASP A 173 -12.88 -21.62 -8.35
C ASP A 173 -12.89 -22.68 -9.47
N THR A 174 -14.06 -22.95 -10.07
CA THR A 174 -14.20 -23.91 -11.18
C THR A 174 -13.42 -23.45 -12.42
N ALA A 175 -13.50 -22.16 -12.76
CA ALA A 175 -12.83 -21.60 -13.92
C ALA A 175 -11.31 -21.80 -13.84
N VAL A 176 -10.68 -21.58 -12.68
CA VAL A 176 -9.25 -21.80 -12.48
C VAL A 176 -8.87 -23.27 -12.75
N GLU A 177 -9.62 -24.22 -12.18
CA GLU A 177 -9.35 -25.66 -12.35
C GLU A 177 -9.48 -26.08 -13.83
N ASP A 178 -10.57 -25.66 -14.47
CA ASP A 178 -10.87 -26.03 -15.85
C ASP A 178 -9.92 -25.34 -16.84
N LEU A 179 -9.50 -24.09 -16.59
CA LEU A 179 -8.51 -23.38 -17.41
C LEU A 179 -7.15 -24.07 -17.37
N ILE A 180 -6.68 -24.49 -16.18
CA ILE A 180 -5.41 -25.22 -16.06
C ILE A 180 -5.50 -26.56 -16.80
N SER A 181 -6.62 -27.29 -16.63
CA SER A 181 -6.86 -28.56 -17.32
C SER A 181 -6.90 -28.38 -18.84
N PHE A 182 -7.56 -27.32 -19.32
CA PHE A 182 -7.63 -26.94 -20.73
C PHE A 182 -6.24 -26.64 -21.28
N GLN A 183 -5.45 -25.82 -20.59
CA GLN A 183 -4.09 -25.47 -21.01
C GLN A 183 -3.14 -26.68 -21.05
N ASN A 184 -3.34 -27.67 -20.19
CA ASN A 184 -2.58 -28.91 -20.24
C ASN A 184 -3.02 -29.82 -21.41
N SER A 185 -4.32 -29.83 -21.70
CA SER A 185 -4.91 -30.66 -22.76
C SER A 185 -4.69 -30.08 -24.15
N TYR A 186 -4.67 -28.75 -24.27
CA TYR A 186 -4.55 -28.00 -25.53
C TYR A 186 -3.49 -26.87 -25.41
N PRO A 187 -2.19 -27.19 -25.27
CA PRO A 187 -1.17 -26.21 -24.86
C PRO A 187 -0.99 -25.00 -25.77
N SER A 188 -1.22 -25.16 -27.07
CA SER A 188 -1.07 -24.09 -28.08
C SER A 188 -2.39 -23.43 -28.48
N HIS A 189 -3.55 -24.00 -28.12
CA HIS A 189 -4.85 -23.51 -28.57
C HIS A 189 -5.25 -22.26 -27.79
N ARG A 190 -5.40 -21.13 -28.50
CA ARG A 190 -5.80 -19.81 -27.94
C ARG A 190 -5.06 -19.44 -26.66
N ARG A 191 -3.77 -19.79 -26.58
CA ARG A 191 -3.02 -19.73 -25.33
C ARG A 191 -3.02 -18.33 -24.71
N GLY A 192 -2.89 -17.27 -25.52
CA GLY A 192 -2.97 -15.89 -25.02
C GLY A 192 -4.32 -15.53 -24.40
N GLU A 193 -5.43 -15.97 -24.99
CA GLU A 193 -6.78 -15.74 -24.44
C GLU A 193 -6.98 -16.53 -23.14
N THR A 194 -6.55 -17.80 -23.10
CA THR A 194 -6.68 -18.62 -21.88
C THR A 194 -5.78 -18.14 -20.73
N ASP A 195 -4.60 -17.58 -21.01
CA ASP A 195 -3.76 -16.95 -19.99
C ASP A 195 -4.42 -15.72 -19.39
N GLN A 196 -5.04 -14.89 -20.24
CA GLN A 196 -5.80 -13.73 -19.79
C GLN A 196 -6.99 -14.16 -18.91
N MET A 197 -7.75 -15.17 -19.36
CA MET A 197 -8.85 -15.73 -18.56
C MET A 197 -8.36 -16.28 -17.22
N LEU A 198 -7.21 -16.97 -17.19
CA LEU A 198 -6.66 -17.53 -15.97
C LEU A 198 -6.17 -16.44 -15.01
N TYR A 199 -5.56 -15.38 -15.53
CA TYR A 199 -5.22 -14.18 -14.76
C TYR A 199 -6.46 -13.53 -14.15
N ASP A 200 -7.51 -13.31 -14.94
CA ASP A 200 -8.76 -12.70 -14.47
C ASP A 200 -9.46 -13.58 -13.43
N ALA A 201 -9.47 -14.91 -13.64
CA ALA A 201 -10.02 -15.88 -12.71
C ALA A 201 -9.26 -15.91 -11.38
N TYR A 202 -7.92 -15.86 -11.41
CA TYR A 202 -7.10 -15.77 -10.20
C TYR A 202 -7.35 -14.49 -9.41
N ILE A 203 -7.51 -13.34 -10.09
CA ILE A 203 -7.89 -12.09 -9.41
C ILE A 203 -9.28 -12.22 -8.79
N GLY A 204 -10.28 -12.65 -9.56
CA GLY A 204 -11.65 -12.80 -9.08
C GLY A 204 -11.74 -13.74 -7.88
N LEU A 205 -11.06 -14.88 -7.94
CA LEU A 205 -10.99 -15.86 -6.86
C LEU A 205 -10.25 -15.32 -5.65
N GLY A 206 -9.06 -14.77 -5.87
CA GLY A 206 -8.20 -14.25 -4.81
C GLY A 206 -8.89 -13.19 -3.98
N ARG A 207 -9.45 -12.16 -4.63
CA ARG A 207 -10.20 -11.08 -3.98
C ARG A 207 -11.41 -11.59 -3.20
N ARG A 208 -12.15 -12.56 -3.75
CA ARG A 208 -13.27 -13.19 -3.03
C ARG A 208 -12.79 -13.86 -1.74
N LEU A 209 -11.69 -14.61 -1.82
CA LEU A 209 -11.15 -15.34 -0.67
C LEU A 209 -10.56 -14.40 0.40
N LEU A 210 -9.99 -13.25 0.02
CA LEU A 210 -9.51 -12.22 0.95
C LEU A 210 -10.61 -11.71 1.91
N LEU A 211 -11.88 -11.85 1.53
CA LEU A 211 -13.04 -11.45 2.35
C LEU A 211 -13.63 -12.60 3.18
N THR A 212 -12.98 -13.77 3.18
CA THR A 212 -13.37 -14.95 3.95
C THR A 212 -12.28 -15.32 4.95
N GLU A 213 -12.46 -16.39 5.72
CA GLU A 213 -11.41 -16.92 6.61
C GLU A 213 -10.21 -17.52 5.85
N GLN A 214 -10.29 -17.61 4.52
CA GLN A 214 -9.25 -18.19 3.65
C GLN A 214 -8.32 -17.11 3.07
N VAL A 215 -7.90 -16.13 3.88
CA VAL A 215 -7.09 -14.97 3.45
C VAL A 215 -5.79 -15.42 2.77
N GLU A 216 -5.08 -16.39 3.35
CA GLU A 216 -3.83 -16.94 2.82
C GLU A 216 -4.02 -17.58 1.44
N ARG A 217 -5.15 -18.30 1.25
CA ARG A 217 -5.50 -18.89 -0.06
C ARG A 217 -5.83 -17.79 -1.07
N GLY A 218 -6.45 -16.70 -0.63
CA GLY A 218 -6.67 -15.51 -1.46
C GLY A 218 -5.35 -14.90 -1.93
N LEU A 219 -4.42 -14.64 -1.00
CA LEU A 219 -3.07 -14.14 -1.31
C LEU A 219 -2.32 -15.07 -2.28
N PHE A 220 -2.42 -16.39 -2.09
CA PHE A 220 -1.81 -17.37 -2.98
C PHE A 220 -2.28 -17.19 -4.44
N TYR A 221 -3.59 -17.08 -4.68
CA TYR A 221 -4.11 -16.92 -6.04
C TYR A 221 -3.78 -15.56 -6.63
N LEU A 222 -3.77 -14.49 -5.83
CA LEU A 222 -3.30 -13.18 -6.30
C LEU A 222 -1.81 -13.20 -6.68
N GLY A 223 -0.98 -13.94 -5.94
CA GLY A 223 0.40 -14.20 -6.35
C GLY A 223 0.50 -14.99 -7.65
N GLN A 224 -0.40 -15.95 -7.91
CA GLN A 224 -0.45 -16.63 -9.22
C GLN A 224 -0.85 -15.68 -10.35
N ALA A 225 -1.79 -14.77 -10.11
CA ALA A 225 -2.13 -13.72 -11.08
C ALA A 225 -0.92 -12.82 -11.37
N GLU A 226 -0.16 -12.42 -10.34
CA GLU A 226 1.06 -11.61 -10.52
C GLU A 226 2.12 -12.29 -11.40
N ARG A 227 2.22 -13.62 -11.30
CA ARG A 227 3.05 -14.45 -12.18
C ARG A 227 2.54 -14.55 -13.62
N LEU A 228 1.34 -14.07 -13.93
CA LEU A 228 0.76 -13.99 -15.28
C LEU A 228 0.75 -12.56 -15.83
N GLY A 229 0.53 -11.56 -14.99
CA GLY A 229 0.59 -10.15 -15.36
C GLY A 229 0.54 -9.26 -14.12
N ASN A 230 0.73 -7.96 -14.27
CA ASN A 230 0.68 -7.08 -13.12
C ASN A 230 -0.70 -7.04 -12.47
N LEU A 231 -0.71 -6.95 -11.14
CA LEU A 231 -1.95 -6.75 -10.41
C LEU A 231 -2.45 -5.29 -10.54
N PRO A 232 -3.76 -5.07 -10.66
CA PRO A 232 -4.34 -3.74 -10.58
C PRO A 232 -4.05 -3.09 -9.22
N GLU A 233 -3.91 -1.76 -9.19
CA GLU A 233 -3.56 -1.04 -7.96
C GLU A 233 -4.52 -1.31 -6.79
N GLU A 234 -5.82 -1.37 -7.09
CA GLU A 234 -6.85 -1.74 -6.12
C GLU A 234 -6.53 -3.07 -5.43
N VAL A 235 -6.09 -4.07 -6.20
CA VAL A 235 -5.80 -5.43 -5.72
C VAL A 235 -4.52 -5.44 -4.88
N ARG A 236 -3.51 -4.64 -5.23
CA ARG A 236 -2.30 -4.47 -4.40
C ARG A 236 -2.63 -3.84 -3.04
N GLY A 237 -3.56 -2.89 -3.01
CA GLY A 237 -4.09 -2.33 -1.77
C GLY A 237 -4.79 -3.40 -0.91
N GLU A 238 -5.63 -4.24 -1.52
CA GLU A 238 -6.30 -5.35 -0.84
C GLU A 238 -5.30 -6.39 -0.27
N ILE A 239 -4.23 -6.70 -0.99
CA ILE A 239 -3.13 -7.55 -0.51
C ILE A 239 -2.48 -6.95 0.73
N SER A 240 -2.18 -5.64 0.69
CA SER A 240 -1.55 -4.95 1.82
C SER A 240 -2.41 -5.02 3.09
N PHE A 241 -3.74 -4.93 2.96
CA PHE A 241 -4.67 -5.10 4.08
C PHE A 241 -4.71 -6.54 4.60
N ALA A 242 -4.66 -7.51 3.69
CA ALA A 242 -4.66 -8.94 4.01
C ALA A 242 -3.38 -9.38 4.75
N GLU A 243 -2.21 -8.91 4.30
CA GLU A 243 -0.94 -9.14 4.96
C GLU A 243 -0.94 -8.53 6.36
N LEU A 244 -1.33 -7.26 6.49
CA LEU A 244 -1.41 -6.58 7.77
C LEU A 244 -2.36 -7.29 8.77
N TYR A 245 -3.47 -7.84 8.26
CA TYR A 245 -4.37 -8.68 9.06
C TYR A 245 -3.70 -9.96 9.54
N LEU A 246 -3.03 -10.70 8.66
CA LEU A 246 -2.34 -11.95 9.02
C LEU A 246 -1.19 -11.70 10.01
N GLU A 247 -0.44 -10.62 9.83
CA GLU A 247 0.63 -10.21 10.75
C GLU A 247 0.10 -9.88 12.14
N GLY A 248 -1.09 -9.28 12.25
CA GLY A 248 -1.70 -8.94 13.53
C GLY A 248 -2.45 -10.08 14.20
N ILE A 249 -3.22 -10.86 13.45
CA ILE A 249 -4.21 -11.78 14.02
C ILE A 249 -3.56 -12.94 14.77
N VAL A 250 -2.34 -13.34 14.38
CA VAL A 250 -1.54 -14.36 15.06
C VAL A 250 -1.17 -13.99 16.49
N PHE A 251 -1.20 -12.69 16.84
CA PHE A 251 -0.92 -12.20 18.18
C PHE A 251 -2.16 -12.03 19.05
N TYR A 252 -3.35 -12.21 18.48
CA TYR A 252 -4.59 -12.04 19.21
C TYR A 252 -4.64 -12.95 20.45
N ASN A 253 -4.89 -12.38 21.62
CA ASN A 253 -4.89 -13.09 22.91
C ASN A 253 -3.56 -13.77 23.30
N VAL A 254 -2.46 -13.45 22.61
CA VAL A 254 -1.11 -13.96 22.91
C VAL A 254 -0.17 -12.81 23.24
N ASN A 255 -0.11 -11.79 22.38
CA ASN A 255 0.68 -10.58 22.57
C ASN A 255 -0.14 -9.36 22.15
N TRP A 256 -0.76 -8.71 23.14
CA TRP A 256 -1.62 -7.56 22.90
C TRP A 256 -0.88 -6.36 22.31
N GLU A 257 0.37 -6.13 22.69
CA GLU A 257 1.15 -5.01 22.15
C GLU A 257 1.36 -5.16 20.64
N ALA A 258 1.81 -6.34 20.20
CA ALA A 258 1.97 -6.64 18.78
C ALA A 258 0.62 -6.61 18.04
N PHE A 259 -0.43 -7.21 18.60
CA PHE A 259 -1.77 -7.15 18.01
C PHE A 259 -2.24 -5.70 17.78
N PHE A 260 -2.13 -4.84 18.80
CA PHE A 260 -2.55 -3.44 18.68
C PHE A 260 -1.70 -2.62 17.74
N TYR A 261 -0.41 -2.94 17.57
CA TYR A 261 0.44 -2.29 16.59
C TYR A 261 -0.17 -2.43 15.18
N TYR A 262 -0.45 -3.67 14.76
CA TYR A 262 -1.01 -3.95 13.43
C TYR A 262 -2.48 -3.53 13.30
N PHE A 263 -3.33 -3.83 14.30
CA PHE A 263 -4.77 -3.60 14.17
C PHE A 263 -5.18 -2.12 14.29
N ARG A 264 -4.39 -1.26 14.95
CA ARG A 264 -4.61 0.21 14.91
C ARG A 264 -4.39 0.75 13.49
N GLU A 265 -3.35 0.27 12.83
CA GLU A 265 -3.06 0.65 11.45
C GLU A 265 -4.13 0.11 10.51
N LEU A 266 -4.47 -1.18 10.62
CA LEU A 266 -5.49 -1.81 9.78
C LEU A 266 -6.86 -1.15 9.95
N CYS A 267 -7.28 -0.85 11.18
CA CYS A 267 -8.54 -0.14 11.43
C CYS A 267 -8.53 1.30 10.85
N THR A 268 -7.37 1.94 10.75
CA THR A 268 -7.24 3.29 10.16
C THR A 268 -7.43 3.26 8.65
N TYR A 269 -6.83 2.28 7.96
CA TYR A 269 -6.83 2.24 6.49
C TYR A 269 -7.94 1.37 5.89
N ALA A 270 -8.31 0.28 6.55
CA ALA A 270 -9.28 -0.70 6.09
C ALA A 270 -10.24 -1.11 7.22
N PRO A 271 -11.07 -0.18 7.74
CA PRO A 271 -11.84 -0.36 8.97
C PRO A 271 -12.78 -1.57 8.96
N ASN A 272 -13.28 -1.94 7.78
CA ASN A 272 -14.24 -3.03 7.59
C ASN A 272 -13.58 -4.34 7.14
N TYR A 273 -12.29 -4.34 6.79
CA TYR A 273 -11.61 -5.55 6.33
C TYR A 273 -11.53 -6.56 7.47
N GLN A 274 -12.10 -7.75 7.29
CA GLN A 274 -12.12 -8.82 8.30
C GLN A 274 -12.55 -8.35 9.70
N ASN A 275 -13.48 -7.40 9.78
CA ASN A 275 -13.91 -6.78 11.04
C ASN A 275 -12.74 -6.17 11.86
N ALA A 276 -11.74 -5.59 11.19
CA ALA A 276 -10.53 -5.05 11.82
C ALA A 276 -10.81 -4.11 12.99
N CYS A 277 -11.66 -3.09 12.81
CA CYS A 277 -11.99 -2.18 13.91
C CYS A 277 -12.75 -2.86 15.05
N GLY A 278 -13.62 -3.83 14.74
CA GLY A 278 -14.32 -4.60 15.76
C GLY A 278 -13.36 -5.44 16.59
N LEU A 279 -12.42 -6.14 15.94
CA LEU A 279 -11.38 -6.93 16.59
C LEU A 279 -10.44 -6.05 17.43
N LEU A 280 -10.05 -4.88 16.93
CA LEU A 280 -9.27 -3.90 17.70
C LEU A 280 -10.00 -3.51 18.99
N VAL A 281 -11.27 -3.13 18.87
CA VAL A 281 -12.09 -2.70 20.02
C VAL A 281 -12.31 -3.84 21.01
N GLU A 282 -12.54 -5.06 20.52
CA GLU A 282 -12.64 -6.26 21.36
C GLU A 282 -11.34 -6.51 22.13
N GLY A 283 -10.19 -6.46 21.44
CA GLY A 283 -8.88 -6.63 22.06
C GLY A 283 -8.58 -5.57 23.11
N LEU A 284 -8.87 -4.29 22.81
CA LEU A 284 -8.72 -3.18 23.78
C LEU A 284 -9.60 -3.42 25.02
N GLY A 285 -10.83 -3.89 24.83
CA GLY A 285 -11.72 -4.28 25.92
C GLY A 285 -11.14 -5.40 26.78
N LYS A 286 -10.67 -6.49 26.17
CA LYS A 286 -10.06 -7.63 26.86
C LYS A 286 -8.80 -7.23 27.63
N GLN A 287 -7.94 -6.39 27.05
CA GLN A 287 -6.75 -5.91 27.73
C GLN A 287 -7.11 -4.99 28.91
N GLY A 288 -8.12 -4.13 28.75
CA GLY A 288 -8.68 -3.36 29.85
C GLY A 288 -9.22 -4.25 30.98
N ASP A 289 -9.91 -5.34 30.63
CA ASP A 289 -10.45 -6.31 31.60
C ASP A 289 -9.33 -7.01 32.37
N LEU A 290 -8.22 -7.36 31.72
CA LEU A 290 -7.04 -7.96 32.37
C LEU A 290 -6.41 -7.03 33.41
N PHE A 291 -6.27 -5.74 33.11
CA PHE A 291 -5.77 -4.75 34.09
C PHE A 291 -6.78 -4.51 35.21
N ALA A 292 -8.07 -4.41 34.88
CA ALA A 292 -9.12 -4.23 35.88
C ALA A 292 -9.19 -5.42 36.85
N PHE A 293 -9.01 -6.65 36.37
CA PHE A 293 -8.94 -7.85 37.19
C PHE A 293 -7.76 -7.83 38.16
N GLN A 294 -6.66 -7.19 37.78
CA GLN A 294 -5.48 -7.00 38.64
C GLN A 294 -5.58 -5.76 39.55
N GLU A 295 -6.74 -5.07 39.55
CA GLU A 295 -6.97 -3.80 40.25
C GLU A 295 -6.07 -2.64 39.77
N ASP A 296 -5.43 -2.80 38.60
CA ASP A 296 -4.65 -1.77 37.91
C ASP A 296 -5.58 -0.89 37.06
N TRP A 297 -6.35 -0.05 37.75
CA TRP A 297 -7.45 0.69 37.14
C TRP A 297 -7.03 1.77 36.14
N CYS A 298 -5.85 2.38 36.31
CA CYS A 298 -5.40 3.47 35.44
C CYS A 298 -4.99 3.00 34.03
N PRO A 299 -4.20 1.92 33.89
CA PRO A 299 -4.02 1.26 32.59
C PRO A 299 -5.34 0.79 31.98
N ALA A 300 -6.22 0.15 32.77
CA ALA A 300 -7.52 -0.31 32.30
C ALA A 300 -8.35 0.82 31.68
N ALA A 301 -8.42 1.97 32.37
CA ALA A 301 -9.12 3.16 31.89
C ALA A 301 -8.57 3.68 30.56
N SER A 302 -7.26 3.53 30.31
CA SER A 302 -6.64 3.98 29.06
C SER A 302 -7.09 3.11 27.87
N TYR A 303 -7.09 1.79 28.03
CA TYR A 303 -7.55 0.87 26.98
C TYR A 303 -9.05 1.04 26.68
N TYR A 304 -9.90 1.15 27.70
CA TYR A 304 -11.33 1.40 27.48
C TYR A 304 -11.60 2.76 26.83
N ALA A 305 -10.81 3.79 27.17
CA ALA A 305 -10.92 5.11 26.55
C ALA A 305 -10.57 5.06 25.07
N GLU A 306 -9.54 4.32 24.70
CA GLU A 306 -9.19 4.11 23.29
C GLU A 306 -10.29 3.35 22.55
N GLY A 307 -10.77 2.23 23.07
CA GLY A 307 -11.86 1.47 22.44
C GLY A 307 -13.12 2.31 22.22
N THR A 308 -13.45 3.17 23.18
CA THR A 308 -14.56 4.13 23.09
C THR A 308 -14.36 5.17 21.99
N ARG A 309 -13.12 5.56 21.68
CA ARG A 309 -12.83 6.50 20.58
C ARG A 309 -13.07 5.89 19.20
N TRP A 310 -12.81 4.59 19.05
CA TRP A 310 -12.98 3.89 17.78
C TRP A 310 -14.44 3.62 17.44
N GLN A 311 -15.27 3.20 18.40
CA GLN A 311 -16.64 2.73 18.13
C GLN A 311 -17.74 3.52 18.87
N GLY A 312 -17.37 4.58 19.60
CA GLY A 312 -18.29 5.35 20.46
C GLY A 312 -18.55 4.69 21.81
N SER A 313 -19.13 5.43 22.76
CA SER A 313 -19.25 5.01 24.16
C SER A 313 -20.29 3.93 24.44
N GLY A 314 -21.15 3.61 23.47
CA GLY A 314 -22.22 2.61 23.60
C GLY A 314 -21.82 1.20 23.14
N ALA A 315 -20.74 1.04 22.40
CA ALA A 315 -20.34 -0.26 21.87
C ALA A 315 -19.78 -1.16 22.99
N ASN A 316 -20.27 -2.40 23.05
CA ASN A 316 -19.73 -3.48 23.88
C ASN A 316 -19.64 -3.18 25.39
N GLY A 317 -20.43 -2.23 25.91
CA GLY A 317 -20.39 -1.82 27.32
C GLY A 317 -19.11 -1.07 27.74
N LEU A 318 -18.26 -0.66 26.79
CA LEU A 318 -16.97 -0.02 27.08
C LEU A 318 -17.11 1.31 27.82
N GLY A 319 -18.17 2.08 27.57
CA GLY A 319 -18.43 3.35 28.27
C GLY A 319 -18.66 3.16 29.78
N GLU A 320 -19.36 2.09 30.18
CA GLU A 320 -19.57 1.75 31.58
C GLU A 320 -18.27 1.29 32.24
N LYS A 321 -17.54 0.39 31.58
CA LYS A 321 -16.23 -0.08 32.04
C LYS A 321 -15.24 1.08 32.21
N LEU A 322 -15.24 2.03 31.27
CA LEU A 322 -14.42 3.24 31.33
C LEU A 322 -14.80 4.13 32.54
N GLY A 323 -16.09 4.30 32.81
CA GLY A 323 -16.58 5.06 33.96
C GLY A 323 -16.09 4.45 35.28
N THR A 324 -16.27 3.14 35.44
CA THR A 324 -15.81 2.38 36.61
C THR A 324 -14.30 2.44 36.77
N ALA A 325 -13.54 2.19 35.70
CA ALA A 325 -12.08 2.22 35.75
C ALA A 325 -11.53 3.61 36.09
N ARG A 326 -12.13 4.70 35.56
CA ARG A 326 -11.73 6.07 35.93
C ARG A 326 -12.02 6.39 37.39
N ALA A 327 -13.16 5.95 37.91
CA ALA A 327 -13.52 6.16 39.31
C ALA A 327 -12.53 5.45 40.25
N ASN A 328 -12.21 4.18 39.98
CA ASN A 328 -11.26 3.42 40.79
C ASN A 328 -9.81 3.91 40.62
N CYS A 329 -9.41 4.31 39.40
CA CYS A 329 -8.10 4.93 39.16
C CYS A 329 -7.93 6.22 39.97
N ALA A 330 -8.96 7.07 40.06
CA ALA A 330 -8.89 8.30 40.85
C ALA A 330 -8.73 8.06 42.37
N GLN A 331 -9.12 6.88 42.85
CA GLN A 331 -8.97 6.46 44.25
C GLN A 331 -7.67 5.70 44.50
N ALA A 332 -6.92 5.33 43.45
CA ALA A 332 -5.65 4.65 43.58
C ALA A 332 -4.64 5.58 44.26
N THR A 333 -4.18 5.19 45.46
CA THR A 333 -3.07 5.86 46.12
C THR A 333 -1.78 5.39 45.47
N PRO A 334 -0.82 6.29 45.16
CA PRO A 334 0.43 5.89 44.51
C PRO A 334 1.16 4.86 45.37
N THR A 335 1.48 3.70 44.79
CA THR A 335 2.23 2.63 45.46
C THR A 335 3.57 3.19 45.97
N PRO A 336 3.84 3.18 47.28
CA PRO A 336 5.15 3.55 47.81
C PRO A 336 6.15 2.47 47.41
N GLY A 337 6.86 2.65 46.29
CA GLY A 337 7.78 1.62 45.80
C GLY A 337 8.43 1.84 44.44
N ALA A 338 8.11 2.91 43.70
CA ALA A 338 8.97 3.31 42.59
C ALA A 338 10.30 3.82 43.16
N ILE A 339 11.28 2.92 43.29
CA ILE A 339 12.65 3.24 43.68
C ILE A 339 13.21 4.17 42.60
N THR A 340 13.12 5.47 42.82
CA THR A 340 13.69 6.54 41.97
C THR A 340 15.17 6.73 42.30
N GLY A 341 15.89 5.62 42.48
CA GLY A 341 17.19 5.60 43.14
C GLY A 341 18.19 4.64 42.51
N THR A 342 18.25 4.51 41.19
CA THR A 342 19.49 4.08 40.53
C THR A 342 20.45 5.26 40.49
N THR A 343 21.17 5.48 41.60
CA THR A 343 22.45 6.17 41.51
C THR A 343 23.36 5.28 40.67
N GLY A 344 23.82 5.79 39.54
CA GLY A 344 24.78 5.09 38.69
C GLY A 344 26.04 4.78 39.51
N ILE A 345 26.39 3.49 39.60
CA ILE A 345 27.67 3.07 40.14
C ILE A 345 28.73 3.55 39.13
N THR A 346 29.28 4.74 39.38
CA THR A 346 30.46 5.22 38.67
C THR A 346 31.66 4.52 39.31
N GLY A 347 32.00 3.35 38.78
CA GLY A 347 33.06 2.51 39.28
C GLY A 347 33.65 1.67 38.15
N THR A 348 34.04 2.31 37.05
CA THR A 348 34.90 1.70 36.05
C THR A 348 36.24 2.44 36.12
N GLU A 349 37.21 1.81 36.76
CA GLU A 349 38.60 2.23 36.69
C GLU A 349 39.06 2.09 35.22
N PRO A 350 39.69 3.11 34.62
CA PRO A 350 40.19 3.01 33.25
C PRO A 350 41.37 2.05 33.19
N ILE A 351 41.26 1.05 32.31
CA ILE A 351 42.34 0.13 31.96
C ILE A 351 43.48 0.95 31.34
N SER A 352 44.59 1.08 32.06
CA SER A 352 45.82 1.68 31.55
C SER A 352 46.48 0.73 30.57
N VAL A 353 46.44 1.07 29.29
CA VAL A 353 47.25 0.41 28.26
C VAL A 353 48.59 1.14 28.23
N THR A 354 49.65 0.45 28.66
CA THR A 354 51.04 0.94 28.60
C THR A 354 51.65 0.47 27.27
N PRO A 355 52.51 1.27 26.60
CA PRO A 355 52.81 1.15 25.16
C PRO A 355 53.60 -0.09 24.73
#